data_AF-A0A1B7MF62-F1
#
_entry.id   AF-A0A1B7MF62-F1
#
_cell.length_a   1.000
_cell.length_b   1.000
_cell.length_c   1.000
_cell.angle_alpha   90.00
_cell.angle_beta   90.00
_cell.angle_gamma   90.00
#
_symmetry.space_group_name_H-M   'P 1'
#
loop_
_entity.id
_entity.type
_entity.pdbx_description
1 polymer ?
#
loop_
_entity_poly.entity_id
_entity_poly.type
_entity_poly.pdbx_seq_one_letter_code
_entity_poly.pdbx_strand_id
1 'polypeptide(L)' 'HSFFQGRPCDENGTFLPPGTLPSPPVAHPTNDWTPFWDHIEFEKAEFLYK' A
#
# COMPACT_ATOMS: atom_id res chain seq x y z
N HIS A 1 12.28 -20.65 -9.95
CA HIS A 1 11.82 -19.31 -9.53
C HIS A 1 12.68 -18.28 -10.24
N SER A 2 12.11 -17.50 -11.17
CA SER A 2 12.85 -16.37 -11.74
C SER A 2 13.01 -15.32 -10.65
N PHE A 3 14.23 -14.84 -10.45
CA PHE A 3 14.53 -13.69 -9.59
C PHE A 3 13.84 -12.44 -10.17
N PHE A 4 12.56 -12.25 -9.86
CA PHE A 4 11.86 -11.01 -10.20
C PHE A 4 12.30 -9.98 -9.16
N GLN A 5 13.26 -9.13 -9.53
CA GLN A 5 13.64 -8.00 -8.72
C GLN A 5 12.52 -6.95 -8.84
N GLY A 6 11.70 -6.83 -7.79
CA GLY A 6 10.71 -5.76 -7.69
C GLY A 6 11.43 -4.42 -7.76
N ARG A 7 11.25 -3.67 -8.85
CA ARG A 7 11.77 -2.32 -9.01
C ARG A 7 10.64 -1.32 -8.73
N PRO A 8 10.88 -0.25 -7.95
CA PRO A 8 9.88 0.78 -7.72
C PRO A 8 9.39 1.38 -9.05
N CYS A 9 8.08 1.58 -9.17
CA CYS A 9 7.43 2.22 -10.30
C CYS A 9 6.41 3.26 -9.81
N ASP A 10 6.02 4.18 -10.69
CA ASP A 10 4.91 5.09 -10.46
C ASP A 10 3.54 4.42 -10.71
N GLU A 11 2.47 5.19 -10.54
CA GLU A 11 1.08 4.76 -10.75
C GLU A 11 0.77 4.27 -12.18
N ASN A 12 1.60 4.68 -13.15
CA ASN A 12 1.47 4.26 -14.56
C ASN A 12 2.31 3.02 -14.88
N GLY A 13 3.03 2.48 -13.88
CA GLY A 13 3.94 1.34 -14.06
C GLY A 13 5.30 1.73 -14.64
N THR A 14 5.65 3.02 -14.69
CA THR A 14 6.97 3.49 -15.15
C THR A 14 7.98 3.33 -14.03
N PHE A 15 9.11 2.68 -14.31
CA PHE A 15 10.15 2.47 -13.31
C PHE A 15 10.79 3.78 -12.85
N LEU A 16 10.90 3.95 -11.54
CA LEU A 16 11.56 5.10 -10.93
C LEU A 16 13.09 4.98 -11.07
N PRO A 17 13.81 6.10 -11.26
CA PRO A 17 15.26 6.14 -11.18
C PRO A 17 15.77 5.64 -9.81
N PRO A 18 16.97 5.01 -9.76
CA PRO A 18 17.59 4.63 -8.49
C PRO A 18 17.76 5.84 -7.56
N GLY A 19 17.41 5.69 -6.29
CA GLY A 19 17.54 6.77 -5.29
C GLY A 19 16.41 7.80 -5.29
N THR A 20 15.33 7.57 -6.05
CA THR A 20 14.12 8.39 -5.95
C THR A 20 13.56 8.32 -4.53
N LEU A 21 13.32 9.47 -3.90
CA LEU A 21 12.72 9.53 -2.58
C LEU A 21 11.27 9.05 -2.64
N PRO A 22 10.79 8.32 -1.61
CA PRO A 22 9.38 7.97 -1.53
C PRO A 22 8.53 9.24 -1.50
N SER A 23 7.37 9.17 -2.15
CA SER A 23 6.41 10.29 -2.11
C SER A 23 5.98 10.54 -0.66
N PRO A 24 5.74 11.80 -0.26
CA PRO A 24 5.18 12.09 1.05
C PRO A 24 3.90 11.28 1.27
N PRO A 25 3.64 10.78 2.49
CA PRO A 25 2.38 10.14 2.81
C PRO A 25 1.24 11.08 2.46
N VAL A 26 0.26 10.61 1.70
CA VAL A 26 -0.98 11.36 1.49
C VAL A 26 -1.67 11.44 2.84
N ALA A 27 -2.22 12.60 3.18
CA ALA A 27 -3.05 12.74 4.36
C ALA A 27 -4.31 11.90 4.16
N HIS A 28 -4.36 10.73 4.80
CA HIS A 28 -5.55 9.91 4.80
C HIS A 28 -6.60 10.53 5.75
N PRO A 29 -7.87 10.63 5.33
CA PRO A 29 -8.94 10.95 6.24
C PRO A 29 -8.92 9.99 7.43
N THR A 30 -9.23 10.47 8.64
CA THR A 30 -9.31 9.61 9.84
C THR A 30 -10.37 8.50 9.75
N ASN A 31 -11.21 8.54 8.71
CA ASN A 31 -12.28 7.58 8.47
C ASN A 31 -12.15 6.88 7.10
N ASP A 32 -10.96 6.91 6.49
CA ASP A 32 -10.62 6.15 5.30
C ASP A 32 -10.20 4.73 5.71
N TRP A 33 -11.14 3.80 5.58
CA TRP A 33 -10.95 2.40 5.92
C TRP A 33 -10.62 1.53 4.70
N THR A 34 -10.33 2.13 3.55
CA THR A 34 -10.03 1.37 2.33
C THR A 34 -8.84 0.42 2.55
N PRO A 35 -8.89 -0.83 2.05
CA PRO A 35 -9.92 -1.42 1.18
C PRO A 35 -11.13 -2.04 1.90
N PHE A 36 -11.22 -1.90 3.22
CA PHE A 36 -12.31 -2.42 4.02
C PHE A 36 -13.54 -1.52 3.94
N TRP A 37 -14.71 -2.10 4.17
CA TRP A 37 -15.98 -1.38 4.20
C TRP A 37 -16.03 -0.40 5.38
N ASP A 38 -15.53 -0.82 6.54
CA ASP A 38 -15.46 -0.02 7.75
C ASP A 38 -14.34 -0.49 8.70
N HIS A 39 -14.15 0.28 9.77
CA HIS A 39 -13.25 -0.02 10.87
C HIS A 39 -13.48 -1.41 11.49
N ILE A 40 -14.75 -1.81 11.63
CA ILE A 40 -15.10 -3.07 12.31
C ILE A 40 -14.64 -4.25 11.46
N GLU A 41 -14.76 -4.18 10.13
CA GLU A 41 -14.22 -5.17 9.21
C GLU A 41 -12.70 -5.28 9.30
N PHE A 42 -11.99 -4.15 9.35
CA PHE A 42 -10.54 -4.12 9.55
C PHE A 42 -10.13 -4.83 10.86
N GLU A 43 -10.73 -4.46 11.99
CA GLU A 43 -10.42 -5.07 13.29
C GLU A 43 -10.75 -6.57 13.35
N LYS A 44 -11.87 -6.99 12.74
CA LYS A 44 -12.24 -8.41 12.65
C LYS A 44 -11.22 -9.20 11.85
N ALA A 45 -10.73 -8.67 10.73
CA ALA A 45 -9.72 -9.36 9.92
C ALA A 45 -8.43 -9.57 10.73
N GLU A 46 -7.98 -8.54 11.45
CA GLU A 46 -6.85 -8.63 12.38
C GLU A 46 -7.06 -9.68 13.47
N PHE A 47 -8.28 -9.86 13.97
CA PHE A 47 -8.57 -10.90 14.97
C PHE A 47 -8.57 -12.32 14.38
N LEU A 48 -9.13 -12.49 13.18
CA LEU A 48 -9.36 -13.82 12.58
C LEU A 48 -8.13 -14.40 11.86
N TYR A 49 -7.26 -13.56 11.33
CA TYR A 49 -6.17 -13.99 10.42
C TYR A 49 -4.75 -13.73 10.96
N LYS A 50 -4.62 -13.39 12.24
CA LYS A 50 -3.32 -13.29 12.92
C LYS A 50 -2.65 -14.64 13.17
#